data_AF-A0A838Q0Y5-F1
#
_entry.id   AF-A0A838Q0Y5-F1
#
_cell.length_a   1.000
_cell.length_b   1.000
_cell.length_c   1.000
_cell.angle_alpha   90.00
_cell.angle_beta   90.00
_cell.angle_gamma   90.00
#
_symmetry.space_group_name_H-M   'P 1'
#
loop_
_entity.id
_entity.type
_entity.pdbx_description
1 polymer ?
#
loop_
_entity_poly.entity_id
_entity_poly.type
_entity_poly.pdbx_seq_one_letter_code
_entity_poly.pdbx_strand_id
1 'polypeptide(L)'
;MAKPARKEVVRALLERSGRTYAEQLRINVESNRPSELFRLLCASLLFGARISADIAVAATTALRKQGWTTAAKMADATWAQWEELVPFADRRALKSAERLGLPADTKGLAKLVDRHDFARLIAALVRTELAGDHDAVRRLAAGKADQD
;
A
#
# COMPACT_ATOMS: atom_id res chain seq x y z
N MET A 1 3.15 1.83 37.89
CA MET A 1 4.51 1.90 37.31
C MET A 1 4.87 3.35 37.09
N ALA A 2 6.08 3.78 37.48
CA ALA A 2 6.53 5.16 37.26
C ALA A 2 6.69 5.45 35.75
N LYS A 3 6.41 6.69 35.33
CA LYS A 3 6.54 7.11 33.94
C LYS A 3 8.04 7.13 33.55
N PRO A 4 8.46 6.47 32.46
CA PRO A 4 9.86 6.45 32.05
C PRO A 4 10.35 7.85 31.66
N ALA A 5 11.66 8.08 31.80
CA ALA A 5 12.27 9.35 31.40
C ALA A 5 12.20 9.53 29.88
N ARG A 6 12.09 10.79 29.41
CA ARG A 6 11.98 11.11 27.97
C ARG A 6 13.09 10.46 27.13
N LYS A 7 14.33 10.44 27.64
CA LYS A 7 15.48 9.80 26.97
C LYS A 7 15.30 8.29 26.80
N GLU A 8 14.68 7.61 27.77
CA GLU A 8 14.43 6.18 27.72
C GLU A 8 13.35 5.84 26.67
N VAL A 9 12.29 6.67 26.61
CA VAL A 9 11.25 6.55 25.56
C VAL A 9 11.85 6.75 24.18
N VAL A 10 12.67 7.79 23.98
CA VAL A 10 13.32 8.05 22.68
C VAL A 10 14.22 6.87 22.27
N ARG A 11 15.05 6.37 23.20
CA ARG A 11 15.89 5.19 22.93
C ARG A 11 15.06 3.98 22.54
N ALA A 12 14.00 3.65 23.29
CA ALA A 12 13.12 2.54 22.99
C ALA A 12 12.41 2.71 21.62
N LEU A 13 12.02 3.93 21.25
CA LEU A 13 11.44 4.23 19.94
C LEU A 13 12.45 4.01 18.81
N LEU A 14 13.69 4.48 18.96
CA LEU A 14 14.73 4.28 17.96
C LEU A 14 15.12 2.80 17.83
N GLU A 15 15.21 2.07 18.93
CA GLU A 15 15.49 0.63 18.92
C GLU A 15 14.35 -0.17 18.25
N ARG A 16 13.09 0.21 18.50
CA ARG A 16 11.93 -0.51 17.97
C ARG A 16 11.54 -0.10 16.55
N SER A 17 11.78 1.15 16.17
CA SER A 17 11.19 1.77 14.97
C SER A 17 12.10 2.82 14.31
N GLY A 18 13.40 2.82 14.60
CA GLY A 18 14.36 3.80 14.07
C GLY A 18 14.69 3.66 12.59
N ARG A 19 14.22 2.61 11.91
CA ARG A 19 14.44 2.42 10.47
C ARG A 19 13.73 3.52 9.68
N THR A 20 14.49 4.24 8.87
CA THR A 20 13.97 5.31 8.02
C THR A 20 13.25 4.76 6.78
N TYR A 21 12.38 5.58 6.19
CA TYR A 21 11.77 5.25 4.91
C TYR A 21 12.79 5.15 3.78
N ALA A 22 13.86 5.95 3.80
CA ALA A 22 14.94 5.84 2.82
C ALA A 22 15.60 4.45 2.87
N GLU A 23 15.91 3.94 4.07
CA GLU A 23 16.45 2.59 4.27
C GLU A 23 15.44 1.49 3.89
N GLN A 24 14.15 1.69 4.18
CA GLN A 24 13.10 0.77 3.75
C GLN A 24 13.00 0.69 2.21
N LEU A 25 13.16 1.84 1.55
CA LEU A 25 13.11 1.98 0.10
C LEU A 25 14.43 1.65 -0.59
N ARG A 26 15.49 1.32 0.16
CA ARG A 26 16.86 1.10 -0.34
C ARG A 26 17.36 2.30 -1.14
N ILE A 27 17.12 3.51 -0.63
CA ILE A 27 17.58 4.77 -1.21
C ILE A 27 18.83 5.22 -0.47
N ASN A 28 19.95 5.39 -1.19
CA ASN A 28 21.18 5.91 -0.62
C ASN A 28 21.30 7.42 -0.92
N VAL A 29 20.76 8.23 -0.01
CA VAL A 29 20.76 9.70 -0.14
C VAL A 29 22.17 10.28 -0.12
N GLU A 30 23.08 9.70 0.68
CA GLU A 30 24.47 10.15 0.81
C GLU A 30 25.27 9.99 -0.48
N SER A 31 24.87 9.04 -1.35
CA SER A 31 25.54 8.84 -2.63
C SER A 31 25.41 10.04 -3.59
N ASN A 32 24.48 10.96 -3.33
CA ASN A 32 24.19 12.15 -4.15
C ASN A 32 24.03 11.85 -5.65
N ARG A 33 23.59 10.64 -6.00
CA ARG A 33 23.36 10.23 -7.39
C ARG A 33 22.01 10.76 -7.86
N PRO A 34 21.90 11.29 -9.09
CA PRO A 34 20.63 11.80 -9.62
C PRO A 34 19.47 10.79 -9.53
N SER A 35 19.74 9.50 -9.73
CA SER A 35 18.73 8.44 -9.61
C SER A 35 18.24 8.24 -8.17
N GLU A 36 19.10 8.39 -7.16
CA GLU A 36 18.71 8.24 -5.75
C GLU A 36 17.90 9.45 -5.29
N LEU A 37 18.29 10.66 -5.70
CA LEU A 37 17.55 11.89 -5.42
C LEU A 37 16.17 11.89 -6.12
N PHE A 38 16.10 11.43 -7.36
CA PHE A 38 14.83 11.28 -8.07
C PHE A 38 13.90 10.28 -7.36
N ARG A 39 14.43 9.13 -6.92
CA ARG A 39 13.67 8.15 -6.14
C ARG A 39 13.18 8.74 -4.81
N LEU A 40 13.99 9.55 -4.14
CA LEU A 40 13.59 10.26 -2.93
C LEU A 40 12.47 11.26 -3.20
N LEU A 41 12.55 12.03 -4.30
CA LEU A 41 11.50 12.95 -4.73
C LEU A 41 10.17 12.22 -4.98
N CYS A 42 10.19 11.11 -5.73
CA CYS A 42 9.00 10.29 -5.95
C CYS A 42 8.42 9.78 -4.63
N ALA A 43 9.27 9.30 -3.71
CA ALA A 43 8.83 8.86 -2.39
C ALA A 43 8.14 10.02 -1.64
N SER A 44 8.77 11.19 -1.57
CA SER A 44 8.21 12.38 -0.91
C SER A 44 6.86 12.80 -1.48
N LEU A 45 6.70 12.78 -2.81
CA LEU A 45 5.41 13.06 -3.47
C LEU A 45 4.34 12.04 -3.08
N LEU A 46 4.68 10.75 -3.06
CA LEU A 46 3.75 9.68 -2.67
C LEU A 46 3.36 9.77 -1.19
N PHE A 47 4.31 10.07 -0.29
CA PHE A 47 4.00 10.31 1.12
C PHE A 47 3.10 11.53 1.34
N GLY A 48 3.13 12.52 0.44
CA GLY A 48 2.24 13.69 0.46
C GLY A 48 0.83 13.43 -0.04
N ALA A 49 0.57 12.33 -0.75
CA ALA A 49 -0.66 12.10 -1.51
C ALA A 49 -1.92 11.74 -0.68
N ARG A 50 -1.95 12.03 0.64
CA ARG A 50 -2.99 11.58 1.59
C ARG A 50 -3.29 10.08 1.51
N ILE A 51 -2.26 9.29 1.26
CA ILE A 51 -2.30 7.82 1.29
C ILE A 51 -1.56 7.29 2.51
N SER A 52 -1.73 6.00 2.84
CA SER A 52 -0.95 5.40 3.91
C SER A 52 0.53 5.31 3.54
N ALA A 53 1.41 5.38 4.56
CA ALA A 53 2.84 5.21 4.37
C ALA A 53 3.20 3.86 3.72
N ASP A 54 2.46 2.80 4.04
CA ASP A 54 2.66 1.47 3.43
C ASP A 54 2.39 1.48 1.92
N ILE A 55 1.35 2.19 1.46
CA ILE A 55 1.04 2.34 0.03
C ILE A 55 2.14 3.16 -0.66
N ALA A 56 2.58 4.26 -0.04
CA ALA A 56 3.66 5.08 -0.59
C ALA A 56 4.97 4.27 -0.74
N VAL A 57 5.30 3.44 0.25
CA VAL A 57 6.47 2.55 0.18
C VAL A 57 6.31 1.49 -0.92
N ALA A 58 5.13 0.87 -1.01
CA ALA A 58 4.84 -0.16 -2.01
C ALA A 58 4.92 0.41 -3.43
N ALA A 59 4.29 1.57 -3.67
CA ALA A 59 4.31 2.27 -4.95
C ALA A 59 5.74 2.66 -5.35
N THR A 60 6.49 3.31 -4.46
CA THR A 60 7.89 3.69 -4.74
C THR A 60 8.77 2.46 -5.04
N THR A 61 8.54 1.36 -4.35
CA THR A 61 9.24 0.08 -4.59
C THR A 61 8.88 -0.51 -5.95
N ALA A 62 7.62 -0.41 -6.37
CA ALA A 62 7.16 -0.87 -7.67
C ALA A 62 7.81 -0.07 -8.83
N LEU A 63 7.85 1.26 -8.73
CA LEU A 63 8.55 2.13 -9.70
C LEU A 63 10.03 1.72 -9.84
N ARG A 64 10.71 1.47 -8.72
CA ARG A 64 12.10 1.01 -8.73
C ARG A 64 12.26 -0.35 -9.42
N LYS A 65 11.35 -1.29 -9.16
CA LYS A 65 11.39 -2.64 -9.76
C LYS A 65 11.21 -2.61 -11.27
N GLN A 66 10.41 -1.68 -11.80
CA GLN A 66 10.28 -1.43 -13.24
C GLN A 66 11.48 -0.68 -13.84
N GLY A 67 12.48 -0.32 -13.03
CA GLY A 67 13.65 0.41 -13.49
C GLY A 67 13.40 1.91 -13.73
N TRP A 68 12.23 2.43 -13.33
CA TRP A 68 11.86 3.85 -13.42
C TRP A 68 12.50 4.65 -12.29
N THR A 69 13.83 4.59 -12.21
CA THR A 69 14.66 5.21 -11.17
C THR A 69 15.19 6.59 -11.56
N THR A 70 14.80 7.10 -12.73
CA THR A 70 15.16 8.42 -13.26
C THR A 70 13.98 9.03 -14.00
N ALA A 71 13.88 10.36 -14.04
CA ALA A 71 12.81 11.06 -14.75
C ALA A 71 12.67 10.63 -16.22
N ALA A 72 13.78 10.51 -16.96
CA ALA A 72 13.77 10.09 -18.36
C ALA A 72 13.14 8.70 -18.54
N LYS A 73 13.65 7.67 -17.85
CA LYS A 73 13.09 6.32 -17.89
C LYS A 73 11.62 6.22 -17.49
N MET A 74 11.16 7.09 -16.59
CA MET A 74 9.75 7.13 -16.18
C MET A 74 8.88 7.85 -17.22
N ALA A 75 9.41 8.89 -17.88
CA ALA A 75 8.74 9.59 -18.97
C ALA A 75 8.62 8.72 -20.24
N ASP A 76 9.60 7.85 -20.49
CA ASP A 76 9.59 6.88 -21.59
C ASP A 76 8.67 5.68 -21.33
N ALA A 77 8.09 5.56 -20.12
CA ALA A 77 7.23 4.45 -19.77
C ALA A 77 5.91 4.49 -20.54
N THR A 78 5.60 3.39 -21.22
CA THR A 78 4.33 3.23 -21.95
C THR A 78 3.19 2.90 -21.01
N TRP A 79 1.96 3.20 -21.45
CA TRP A 79 0.77 2.90 -20.67
C TRP A 79 0.59 1.40 -20.38
N ALA A 80 0.99 0.53 -21.31
CA ALA A 80 1.01 -0.92 -21.09
C ALA A 80 1.92 -1.34 -19.92
N GLN A 81 3.09 -0.69 -19.74
CA GLN A 81 3.98 -0.99 -18.61
C GLN A 81 3.43 -0.46 -17.27
N TRP A 82 2.63 0.62 -17.30
CA TRP A 82 1.87 1.06 -16.13
C TRP A 82 0.78 0.06 -15.75
N GLU A 83 0.15 -0.57 -16.74
CA GLU A 83 -0.85 -1.61 -16.51
C GLU A 83 -0.27 -2.87 -15.83
N GLU A 84 1.02 -3.17 -15.99
CA GLU A 84 1.68 -4.28 -15.28
C GLU A 84 1.79 -4.05 -13.76
N LEU A 85 1.64 -2.80 -13.31
CA LEU A 85 1.64 -2.47 -11.87
C LEU A 85 0.30 -2.74 -11.19
N VAL A 86 -0.76 -3.05 -11.97
CA VAL A 86 -2.08 -3.43 -11.47
C VAL A 86 -2.38 -4.90 -11.83
N PRO A 87 -3.18 -5.63 -11.03
CA PRO A 87 -3.90 -5.23 -9.83
C PRO A 87 -3.01 -5.02 -8.59
N PHE A 88 -3.42 -4.10 -7.70
CA PHE A 88 -2.79 -3.84 -6.40
C PHE A 88 -3.84 -3.82 -5.29
N ALA A 89 -3.59 -4.55 -4.20
CA ALA A 89 -4.38 -4.52 -2.98
C ALA A 89 -3.46 -4.17 -1.81
N ASP A 90 -3.82 -3.15 -1.04
CA ASP A 90 -3.06 -2.76 0.14
C ASP A 90 -3.34 -3.69 1.33
N ARG A 91 -2.50 -3.62 2.37
CA ARG A 91 -2.63 -4.45 3.58
C ARG A 91 -4.00 -4.30 4.24
N ARG A 92 -4.63 -3.11 4.17
CA ARG A 92 -5.92 -2.84 4.79
C ARG A 92 -7.04 -3.54 4.03
N ALA A 93 -7.03 -3.47 2.70
CA ALA A 93 -7.96 -4.17 1.83
C ALA A 93 -7.85 -5.68 2.04
N LEU A 94 -6.63 -6.24 2.06
CA LEU A 94 -6.39 -7.66 2.29
C LEU A 94 -6.87 -8.11 3.67
N LYS A 95 -6.67 -7.30 4.70
CA LYS A 95 -7.19 -7.57 6.05
C LYS A 95 -8.72 -7.59 6.08
N SER A 96 -9.37 -6.65 5.39
CA SER A 96 -10.84 -6.67 5.28
C SER A 96 -11.33 -7.91 4.54
N ALA A 97 -10.66 -8.28 3.45
CA ALA A 97 -10.98 -9.47 2.66
C ALA A 97 -10.90 -10.73 3.51
N GLU A 98 -9.81 -10.92 4.26
CA GLU A 98 -9.64 -12.02 5.20
C GLU A 98 -10.78 -12.06 6.24
N ARG A 99 -11.12 -10.91 6.82
CA ARG A 99 -12.24 -10.78 7.78
C ARG A 99 -13.60 -11.06 7.17
N LEU A 100 -13.76 -11.00 5.84
CA LEU A 100 -14.97 -11.39 5.12
C LEU A 100 -14.92 -12.83 4.60
N GLY A 101 -13.82 -13.57 4.82
CA GLY A 101 -13.63 -14.92 4.30
C GLY A 101 -13.27 -14.96 2.81
N LEU A 102 -12.84 -13.83 2.23
CA LEU A 102 -12.33 -13.74 0.86
C LEU A 102 -10.84 -14.07 0.80
N PRO A 103 -10.27 -14.38 -0.39
CA PRO A 103 -8.83 -14.51 -0.56
C PRO A 103 -8.07 -13.29 -0.02
N ALA A 104 -7.06 -13.54 0.81
CA ALA A 104 -6.22 -12.52 1.44
C ALA A 104 -5.01 -12.11 0.58
N ASP A 105 -5.11 -12.26 -0.75
CA ASP A 105 -4.08 -11.89 -1.71
C ASP A 105 -4.66 -11.24 -2.97
N THR A 106 -3.87 -10.36 -3.58
CA THR A 106 -4.27 -9.58 -4.76
C THR A 106 -4.72 -10.46 -5.94
N LYS A 107 -4.03 -11.59 -6.19
CA LYS A 107 -4.34 -12.46 -7.33
C LYS A 107 -5.66 -13.20 -7.09
N GLY A 108 -5.91 -13.65 -5.87
CA GLY A 108 -7.16 -14.26 -5.45
C GLY A 108 -8.33 -13.30 -5.63
N LEU A 109 -8.21 -12.06 -5.13
CA LEU A 109 -9.24 -11.04 -5.29
C LEU A 109 -9.50 -10.67 -6.76
N ALA A 110 -8.45 -10.60 -7.59
CA ALA A 110 -8.57 -10.29 -9.01
C ALA A 110 -9.30 -11.36 -9.82
N LYS A 111 -9.46 -12.58 -9.29
CA LYS A 111 -10.26 -13.63 -9.92
C LYS A 111 -11.76 -13.54 -9.60
N LEU A 112 -12.14 -12.72 -8.62
CA LEU A 112 -13.54 -12.61 -8.17
C LEU A 112 -14.34 -11.55 -8.94
N VAL A 113 -13.66 -10.61 -9.59
CA VAL A 113 -14.28 -9.47 -10.26
C VAL A 113 -13.53 -9.18 -11.56
N ASP A 114 -14.23 -8.61 -12.52
CA ASP A 114 -13.60 -8.11 -13.74
C ASP A 114 -12.61 -6.97 -13.44
N ARG A 115 -11.69 -6.74 -14.38
CA ARG A 115 -10.64 -5.71 -14.26
C ARG A 115 -11.19 -4.33 -13.90
N HIS A 116 -12.33 -3.95 -14.47
CA HIS A 116 -12.99 -2.66 -14.23
C HIS A 116 -13.51 -2.53 -12.79
N ASP A 117 -13.93 -3.65 -12.18
CA ASP A 117 -14.49 -3.67 -10.83
C ASP A 117 -13.45 -3.93 -9.75
N PHE A 118 -12.22 -4.33 -10.10
CA PHE A 118 -11.15 -4.56 -9.14
C PHE A 118 -10.87 -3.33 -8.27
N ALA A 119 -10.73 -2.15 -8.87
CA ALA A 119 -10.51 -0.92 -8.11
C ALA A 119 -11.69 -0.60 -7.18
N ARG A 120 -12.93 -0.89 -7.61
CA ARG A 120 -14.15 -0.71 -6.80
C ARG A 120 -14.19 -1.70 -5.63
N LEU A 121 -13.80 -2.95 -5.85
CA LEU A 121 -13.67 -3.98 -4.81
C LEU A 121 -12.67 -3.55 -3.73
N ILE A 122 -11.46 -3.14 -4.13
CA ILE A 122 -10.44 -2.68 -3.17
C ILE A 122 -10.94 -1.46 -2.38
N ALA A 123 -11.58 -0.49 -3.04
CA ALA A 123 -12.16 0.66 -2.36
C ALA A 123 -13.26 0.26 -1.36
N ALA A 124 -14.10 -0.72 -1.70
CA ALA A 124 -15.13 -1.24 -0.80
C ALA A 124 -14.51 -1.91 0.44
N LEU A 125 -13.52 -2.80 0.25
CA LEU A 125 -12.80 -3.46 1.34
C LEU A 125 -12.12 -2.46 2.29
N VAL A 126 -11.48 -1.41 1.74
CA VAL A 126 -10.87 -0.35 2.56
C VAL A 126 -11.92 0.41 3.37
N ARG A 127 -13.05 0.78 2.75
CA ARG A 127 -14.14 1.47 3.44
C ARG A 127 -14.75 0.60 4.54
N THR A 128 -14.94 -0.69 4.28
CA THR A 128 -15.45 -1.64 5.28
C THR A 128 -14.50 -1.80 6.47
N GLU A 129 -13.19 -1.88 6.25
CA GLU A 129 -12.23 -1.94 7.36
C GLU A 129 -12.15 -0.63 8.16
N LEU A 130 -12.37 0.52 7.53
CA LEU A 130 -12.43 1.80 8.23
C LEU A 130 -13.73 1.99 9.01
N ALA A 131 -14.86 1.55 8.44
CA ALA A 131 -16.18 1.63 9.07
C ALA A 131 -16.40 0.53 10.12
N GLY A 132 -15.66 -0.57 10.05
CA GLY A 132 -15.87 -1.75 10.87
C GLY A 132 -17.14 -2.55 10.53
N ASP A 133 -17.73 -2.36 9.35
CA ASP A 133 -19.08 -2.82 8.99
C ASP A 133 -19.16 -4.24 8.36
N HIS A 134 -18.18 -5.09 8.66
CA HIS A 134 -18.05 -6.45 8.08
C HIS A 134 -19.31 -7.30 8.29
N ASP A 135 -19.97 -7.18 9.46
CA ASP A 135 -21.19 -7.93 9.76
C ASP A 135 -22.39 -7.45 8.94
N ALA A 136 -22.45 -6.17 8.57
CA ALA A 136 -23.47 -5.66 7.66
C ALA A 136 -23.28 -6.24 6.25
N VAL A 137 -22.02 -6.29 5.77
CA VAL A 137 -21.69 -6.92 4.48
C VAL A 137 -22.07 -8.40 4.47
N ARG A 138 -21.74 -9.15 5.54
CA ARG A 138 -22.12 -10.58 5.66
C ARG A 138 -23.63 -10.79 5.63
N ARG A 139 -24.40 -9.95 6.34
CA ARG A 139 -25.87 -10.03 6.33
C ARG A 139 -26.47 -9.74 4.96
N LEU A 140 -25.96 -8.72 4.25
CA LEU A 140 -26.39 -8.41 2.89
C LEU A 140 -26.09 -9.56 1.91
N ALA A 141 -24.96 -10.24 2.08
CA ALA A 141 -24.63 -11.42 1.28
C ALA A 141 -25.54 -12.61 1.59
N ALA A 142 -25.82 -12.89 2.87
CA ALA A 142 -26.72 -13.97 3.28
C ALA A 142 -28.17 -13.75 2.83
N GLY A 143 -28.68 -12.51 2.90
CA GLY A 143 -30.03 -12.17 2.46
C GLY A 143 -30.25 -12.25 0.94
N LYS A 144 -29.18 -12.28 0.15
CA LYS A 144 -29.25 -12.56 -1.29
C LYS A 144 -29.37 -14.05 -1.61
N ALA A 145 -28.82 -14.93 -0.76
CA ALA A 145 -28.87 -16.37 -0.97
C ALA A 145 -30.26 -16.99 -0.71
N ASP A 146 -31.13 -16.28 0.05
CA ASP A 146 -32.51 -16.71 0.32
C ASP A 146 -33.52 -16.24 -0.76
N GLN A 147 -33.07 -15.53 -1.81
CA GLN A 147 -33.94 -14.96 -2.87
C GLN A 147 -33.72 -15.58 -4.26
N ASP A 148 -32.80 -16.53 -4.40
CA ASP A 148 -32.54 -17.33 -5.63
C ASP A 148 -33.06 -18.77 -5.46
#